data_AF-A0A8J6P972-F1
#
_entry.id   AF-A0A8J6P972-F1
#
_cell.length_a   1.000
_cell.length_b   1.000
_cell.length_c   1.000
_cell.angle_alpha   90.00
_cell.angle_beta   90.00
_cell.angle_gamma   90.00
#
_symmetry.space_group_name_H-M   'P 1'
#
loop_
_entity.id
_entity.type
_entity.pdbx_description
1 polymer ?
#
loop_
_entity_poly.entity_id
_entity_poly.type
_entity_poly.pdbx_seq_one_letter_code
_entity_poly.pdbx_strand_id
1 'polypeptide(L)'
;MKTVIAIICSLFVYQSAYANDASISDRVTALENRISELEDQLRDSIGKNRWKDDVLWQRVKKDMTSRSIKSLLGKPGRIEESIFTTWYYHPTSKLYAFVWFDEDKVLGWKGPE
;
A
#
# COMPACT_ATOMS: atom_id res chain seq x y z
N MET A 1 46.89 30.09 -30.74
CA MET A 1 47.01 28.89 -29.87
C MET A 1 46.40 29.08 -28.48
N LYS A 2 46.42 30.27 -27.87
CA LYS A 2 45.84 30.52 -26.52
C LYS A 2 44.30 30.51 -26.47
N THR A 3 43.63 30.88 -27.56
CA THR A 3 42.15 30.97 -27.65
C THR A 3 41.45 29.62 -27.82
N VAL A 4 42.12 28.61 -28.39
CA VAL A 4 41.54 27.27 -28.61
C VAL A 4 41.46 26.48 -27.30
N ILE A 5 42.44 26.67 -26.40
CA ILE A 5 42.50 25.99 -25.10
C ILE A 5 41.36 26.45 -24.17
N ALA A 6 41.00 27.74 -24.20
CA ALA A 6 39.93 28.28 -23.37
C ALA A 6 38.53 27.74 -23.73
N ILE A 7 38.29 27.41 -25.00
CA ILE A 7 37.01 26.87 -25.49
C ILE A 7 36.87 25.38 -25.14
N ILE A 8 37.97 24.63 -25.12
CA ILE A 8 37.96 23.22 -24.75
C ILE A 8 37.74 23.06 -23.23
N CYS A 9 38.37 23.90 -22.40
CA CYS A 9 38.17 23.86 -20.94
C CYS A 9 36.73 24.20 -20.54
N SER A 10 36.05 25.12 -21.21
CA SER A 10 34.66 25.43 -20.89
C SER A 10 33.73 24.26 -21.24
N LEU A 11 33.91 23.61 -22.40
CA LEU A 11 33.12 22.44 -22.81
C LEU A 11 33.24 21.24 -21.85
N PHE A 12 34.43 20.99 -21.29
CA PHE A 12 34.64 19.90 -20.33
C PHE A 12 34.00 20.16 -18.96
N VAL A 13 33.96 21.42 -18.49
CA VAL A 13 33.35 21.76 -17.19
C VAL A 13 31.82 21.65 -17.25
N TYR A 14 31.19 22.07 -18.35
CA TYR A 14 29.75 21.92 -18.52
C TYR A 14 29.32 20.45 -18.53
N GLN A 15 30.05 19.58 -19.24
CA GLN A 15 29.74 18.15 -19.28
C GLN A 15 29.77 17.50 -17.88
N SER A 16 30.73 17.89 -17.04
CA SER A 16 30.82 17.36 -15.67
C SER A 16 29.66 17.83 -14.77
N ALA A 17 29.19 19.07 -14.92
CA ALA A 17 28.07 19.60 -14.15
C ALA A 17 26.74 18.94 -14.53
N TYR A 18 26.47 18.76 -15.83
CA TYR A 18 25.27 18.06 -16.31
C TYR A 18 25.27 16.57 -15.94
N ALA A 19 26.42 15.90 -16.01
CA ALA A 19 26.54 14.50 -15.59
C ALA A 19 26.27 14.33 -14.09
N ASN A 20 26.70 15.30 -13.27
CA ASN A 20 26.47 15.28 -11.83
C ASN A 20 24.99 15.55 -11.49
N ASP A 21 24.34 16.48 -12.19
CA ASP A 21 22.94 16.82 -11.98
C ASP A 21 22.00 15.68 -12.41
N ALA A 22 22.29 15.04 -13.55
CA ALA A 22 21.60 13.83 -13.98
C ALA A 22 21.75 12.69 -12.96
N SER A 23 22.97 12.45 -12.46
CA SER A 23 23.22 11.43 -11.44
C SER A 23 22.49 11.72 -10.13
N ILE A 24 22.39 12.98 -9.72
CA ILE A 24 21.62 13.38 -8.54
C ILE A 24 20.13 13.15 -8.77
N SER A 25 19.60 13.57 -9.93
CA SER A 25 18.20 13.37 -10.30
C SER A 25 17.81 11.89 -10.28
N ASP A 26 18.62 11.02 -10.90
CA ASP A 26 18.38 9.57 -10.91
C ASP A 26 18.34 8.98 -9.49
N ARG A 27 19.23 9.46 -8.61
CA ARG A 27 19.26 9.05 -7.20
C ARG A 27 18.03 9.52 -6.44
N VAL A 28 17.56 10.74 -6.69
CA VAL A 28 16.33 11.26 -6.08
C VAL A 28 15.14 10.41 -6.51
N THR A 29 14.97 10.16 -7.81
CA THR A 29 13.88 9.32 -8.32
C THR A 29 13.95 7.89 -7.76
N ALA A 30 15.14 7.30 -7.66
CA ALA A 30 15.30 5.98 -7.05
C ALA A 30 14.91 5.97 -5.56
N LEU A 31 15.23 7.03 -4.82
CA LEU A 31 14.86 7.18 -3.42
C LEU A 31 13.35 7.40 -3.26
N GLU A 32 12.73 8.24 -4.08
CA GLU A 32 11.28 8.47 -4.09
C GLU A 32 10.52 7.17 -4.36
N ASN A 33 10.95 6.40 -5.36
CA ASN A 33 10.37 5.09 -5.67
C ASN A 33 10.49 4.13 -4.49
N ARG A 34 11.66 4.10 -3.83
CA ARG A 34 11.88 3.23 -2.68
C ARG A 34 11.07 3.66 -1.46
N ILE A 35 10.91 4.96 -1.24
CA ILE A 35 10.04 5.50 -0.19
C ILE A 35 8.60 5.06 -0.44
N SER A 36 8.11 5.23 -1.68
CA SER A 36 6.76 4.78 -2.06
C SER A 36 6.57 3.27 -1.80
N GLU A 37 7.55 2.45 -2.17
CA GLU A 37 7.48 1.00 -1.93
C GLU A 37 7.46 0.67 -0.43
N LEU A 38 8.29 1.35 0.38
CA LEU A 38 8.32 1.16 1.83
C LEU A 38 7.04 1.62 2.50
N GLU A 39 6.44 2.71 2.05
CA GLU A 39 5.15 3.19 2.55
C GLU A 39 4.04 2.19 2.27
N ASP A 40 4.04 1.56 1.08
CA ASP A 40 3.07 0.52 0.73
C ASP A 40 3.30 -0.76 1.55
N GLN A 41 4.55 -1.19 1.72
CA GLN A 41 4.88 -2.32 2.60
C GLN A 41 4.49 -2.06 4.05
N LEU A 42 4.71 -0.83 4.56
CA LEU A 42 4.32 -0.45 5.90
C LEU A 42 2.80 -0.45 6.05
N ARG A 43 2.07 0.12 5.09
CA ARG A 43 0.60 0.10 5.03
C ARG A 43 0.05 -1.32 5.06
N ASP A 44 0.66 -2.21 4.28
CA ASP A 44 0.29 -3.64 4.26
C ASP A 44 0.65 -4.34 5.58
N SER A 45 1.79 -4.01 6.19
CA SER A 45 2.23 -4.62 7.46
C SER A 45 1.38 -4.19 8.66
N ILE A 46 0.99 -2.90 8.73
CA ILE A 46 0.09 -2.36 9.76
C ILE A 46 -1.32 -2.91 9.55
N GLY A 47 -1.72 -3.17 8.30
CA GLY A 47 -2.97 -3.84 7.95
C GLY A 47 -2.99 -5.33 8.27
N LYS A 48 -1.81 -5.97 8.31
CA LYS A 48 -1.66 -7.41 8.53
C LYS A 48 -2.04 -7.73 9.98
N ASN A 49 -3.10 -8.52 10.14
CA ASN A 49 -3.64 -8.95 11.44
C ASN A 49 -4.46 -7.91 12.24
N ARG A 50 -4.87 -6.77 11.67
CA ARG A 50 -5.81 -5.87 12.37
C ARG A 50 -7.09 -6.59 12.77
N TRP A 51 -7.55 -7.53 11.94
CA TRP A 51 -8.68 -8.41 12.23
C TRP A 51 -8.53 -9.25 13.51
N LYS A 52 -7.35 -9.34 14.13
CA LYS A 52 -7.18 -10.05 15.43
C LYS A 52 -7.54 -9.18 16.64
N ASP A 53 -7.78 -7.89 16.45
CA ASP A 53 -8.17 -6.97 17.53
C ASP A 53 -9.69 -6.91 17.64
N ASP A 54 -10.23 -7.47 18.72
CA ASP A 54 -11.68 -7.57 18.98
C ASP A 54 -12.35 -6.20 19.09
N VAL A 55 -11.62 -5.17 19.53
CA VAL A 55 -12.15 -3.80 19.65
C VAL A 55 -12.48 -3.23 18.27
N LEU A 56 -11.78 -3.65 17.22
CA LEU A 56 -12.08 -3.21 15.86
C LEU A 56 -13.39 -3.84 15.34
N TRP A 57 -13.72 -5.06 15.75
CA TRP A 57 -14.97 -5.73 15.36
C TRP A 57 -16.21 -5.08 15.95
N GLN A 58 -16.09 -4.48 17.14
CA GLN A 58 -17.16 -3.70 17.76
C GLN A 58 -17.48 -2.43 16.98
N ARG A 59 -16.57 -1.97 16.11
CA ARG A 59 -16.77 -0.79 15.26
C ARG A 59 -17.44 -1.11 13.93
N VAL A 60 -17.55 -2.39 13.58
CA VAL A 60 -18.27 -2.83 12.39
C VAL A 60 -19.76 -2.52 12.58
N LYS A 61 -20.38 -2.00 11.54
CA LYS A 61 -21.81 -1.65 11.50
C LYS A 61 -22.41 -2.17 10.21
N LYS A 62 -23.73 -2.41 10.23
CA LYS A 62 -24.49 -2.63 9.00
C LYS A 62 -24.30 -1.46 8.03
N ASP A 63 -24.40 -1.75 6.74
CA ASP A 63 -24.28 -0.79 5.64
C ASP A 63 -22.90 -0.13 5.46
N MET A 64 -21.90 -0.53 6.25
CA MET A 64 -20.50 -0.20 5.96
C MET A 64 -20.10 -0.80 4.61
N THR A 65 -19.27 -0.07 3.86
CA THR A 65 -18.76 -0.53 2.57
C THR A 65 -17.59 -1.49 2.74
N SER A 66 -17.33 -2.34 1.74
CA SER A 66 -16.14 -3.20 1.73
C SER A 66 -14.84 -2.40 1.91
N ARG A 67 -14.76 -1.19 1.34
CA ARG A 67 -13.64 -0.25 1.54
C ARG A 67 -13.46 0.14 3.00
N SER A 68 -14.55 0.46 3.68
CA SER A 68 -14.53 0.85 5.10
C SER A 68 -14.08 -0.33 5.97
N ILE A 69 -14.56 -1.53 5.67
CA ILE A 69 -14.15 -2.77 6.35
C ILE A 69 -12.68 -3.09 6.10
N LYS A 70 -12.20 -2.95 4.86
CA LYS A 70 -10.77 -3.12 4.52
C LYS A 70 -9.88 -2.13 5.28
N SER A 71 -10.33 -0.88 5.44
CA SER A 71 -9.60 0.12 6.22
C SER A 71 -9.60 -0.21 7.72
N LEU A 72 -10.69 -0.77 8.23
CA LEU A 72 -10.85 -1.11 9.64
C LEU A 72 -10.06 -2.37 10.03
N LEU A 73 -10.33 -3.49 9.36
CA LEU A 73 -9.85 -4.84 9.70
C LEU A 73 -8.66 -5.31 8.85
N GLY A 74 -8.28 -4.56 7.83
CA GLY A 74 -7.26 -4.95 6.87
C GLY A 74 -7.79 -5.81 5.73
N LYS A 75 -6.87 -6.36 4.93
CA LYS A 75 -7.18 -7.21 3.79
C LYS A 75 -7.66 -8.60 4.27
N PRO A 76 -8.76 -9.15 3.72
CA PRO A 76 -9.17 -10.51 4.03
C PRO A 76 -8.16 -11.53 3.49
N GLY A 77 -8.07 -12.69 4.15
CA GLY A 77 -7.26 -13.82 3.69
C GLY A 77 -7.92 -14.57 2.52
N ARG A 78 -9.26 -14.60 2.47
CA ARG A 78 -10.03 -15.20 1.38
C ARG A 78 -11.33 -14.42 1.15
N ILE A 79 -11.75 -14.34 -0.11
CA ILE A 79 -13.04 -13.78 -0.53
C ILE A 79 -13.80 -14.90 -1.26
N GLU A 80 -15.08 -15.06 -0.94
CA GLU A 80 -16.00 -15.96 -1.65
C GLU A 80 -17.19 -15.15 -2.17
N GLU A 81 -17.42 -15.20 -3.47
CA GLU A 81 -18.53 -14.53 -4.15
C GLU A 81 -19.55 -15.59 -4.52
N SER A 82 -20.65 -15.65 -3.77
CA SER A 82 -21.78 -16.55 -4.02
C SER A 82 -23.07 -15.73 -4.06
N ILE A 83 -24.14 -16.16 -3.37
CA ILE A 83 -25.35 -15.35 -3.18
C ILE A 83 -25.01 -14.06 -2.43
N PHE A 84 -24.08 -14.14 -1.48
CA PHE A 84 -23.47 -13.00 -0.79
C PHE A 84 -21.96 -13.04 -0.97
N THR A 85 -21.32 -11.88 -0.95
CA THR A 85 -19.85 -11.80 -0.90
C THR A 85 -19.41 -11.98 0.54
N THR A 86 -18.60 -12.98 0.84
CA THR A 86 -18.08 -13.23 2.20
C THR A 86 -16.57 -13.08 2.23
N TRP A 87 -16.09 -12.28 3.17
CA TRP A 87 -14.68 -12.04 3.46
C TRP A 87 -14.28 -12.82 4.71
N TYR A 88 -13.27 -13.68 4.57
CA TYR A 88 -12.72 -14.47 5.66
C TYR A 88 -11.34 -13.95 6.04
N TYR A 89 -11.13 -13.76 7.34
CA TYR A 89 -9.89 -13.19 7.87
C TYR A 89 -8.96 -14.25 8.47
N HIS A 90 -9.52 -15.31 9.07
CA HIS A 90 -8.71 -16.40 9.60
C HIS A 90 -8.15 -17.27 8.46
N PRO A 91 -6.85 -17.65 8.48
CA PRO A 91 -6.21 -18.37 7.37
C PRO A 91 -6.83 -19.74 7.09
N THR A 92 -7.32 -20.44 8.13
CA THR A 92 -7.80 -21.82 8.01
C THR A 92 -9.27 -22.01 8.36
N SER A 93 -9.92 -21.07 9.05
CA SER A 93 -11.27 -21.27 9.60
C SER A 93 -12.25 -20.27 9.01
N LYS A 94 -13.29 -20.77 8.33
CA LYS A 94 -14.36 -19.94 7.76
C LYS A 94 -15.25 -19.30 8.83
N LEU A 95 -15.34 -19.91 10.00
CA LEU A 95 -16.32 -19.53 11.02
C LEU A 95 -15.72 -18.67 12.16
N TYR A 96 -14.40 -18.45 12.12
CA TYR A 96 -13.69 -17.75 13.19
C TYR A 96 -13.83 -16.24 13.10
N ALA A 97 -13.52 -15.67 11.93
CA ALA A 97 -13.55 -14.22 11.72
C ALA A 97 -13.94 -13.92 10.27
N PHE A 98 -15.14 -13.37 10.09
CA PHE A 98 -15.70 -13.13 8.76
C PHE A 98 -16.72 -11.99 8.73
N VAL A 99 -16.88 -11.40 7.54
CA VAL A 99 -17.86 -10.36 7.23
C VAL A 99 -18.54 -10.76 5.92
N TRP A 100 -19.86 -10.68 5.85
CA TRP A 100 -20.58 -10.90 4.59
C TRP A 100 -21.33 -9.65 4.16
N PHE A 101 -21.39 -9.48 2.85
CA PHE A 101 -21.89 -8.31 2.16
C PHE A 101 -23.00 -8.68 1.20
N ASP A 102 -23.92 -7.74 1.02
CA ASP A 102 -24.90 -7.71 -0.06
C ASP A 102 -24.79 -6.35 -0.74
N GLU A 103 -24.66 -6.32 -2.07
CA GLU A 103 -24.47 -5.08 -2.84
C GLU A 103 -23.40 -4.11 -2.26
N ASP A 104 -22.23 -4.63 -1.87
CA ASP A 104 -21.12 -3.88 -1.21
C ASP A 104 -21.43 -3.37 0.21
N LYS A 105 -22.55 -3.77 0.81
CA LYS A 105 -22.98 -3.36 2.15
C LYS A 105 -22.87 -4.49 3.15
N VAL A 106 -22.29 -4.22 4.31
CA VAL A 106 -22.23 -5.20 5.41
C VAL A 106 -23.64 -5.58 5.85
N LEU A 107 -23.95 -6.86 5.75
CA LEU A 107 -25.17 -7.44 6.32
C LEU A 107 -24.93 -8.04 7.71
N GLY A 108 -23.76 -8.65 7.91
CA GLY A 108 -23.41 -9.32 9.16
C GLY A 108 -21.92 -9.65 9.26
N TRP A 109 -21.48 -9.93 10.48
CA TRP A 109 -20.10 -10.25 10.79
C TRP A 109 -19.98 -11.10 12.06
N LYS A 110 -18.85 -11.80 12.19
CA LYS A 110 -18.39 -12.44 13.41
C LYS A 110 -16.90 -12.13 13.57
N GLY A 111 -16.51 -11.60 14.72
CA GLY A 111 -15.11 -11.39 15.09
C GLY A 111 -14.49 -12.62 15.78
N PRO A 112 -13.18 -12.59 16.06
CA PRO A 112 -12.53 -13.50 16.99
C PRO A 112 -13.25 -13.45 18.34
N GLU A 113 -13.34 -14.60 19.02
CA GLU A 113 -13.72 -14.69 20.43
C GLU A 113 -12.46 -14.72 21.31
#